data_AF-A0A7J8I074-F1
#
_entry.id   AF-A0A7J8I074-F1
#
_cell.length_a   1.000
_cell.length_b   1.000
_cell.length_c   1.000
_cell.angle_alpha   90.00
_cell.angle_beta   90.00
_cell.angle_gamma   90.00
#
_symmetry.space_group_name_H-M   'P 1'
#
loop_
_entity.id
_entity.type
_entity.pdbx_description
1 polymer ?
#
loop_
_entity_poly.entity_id
_entity_poly.type
_entity_poly.pdbx_seq_one_letter_code
_entity_poly.pdbx_strand_id
1 'polypeptide(L)'
;MGTKEEFVKVRKKDLERLTTEVMQIRDFLPRILNGEVLESFQKLKIVEKNLERKEQELEQLRMDCEHFKARLETVQADSMKEKKEKLALRQQLNEAKQQLLQQAEYCTEMGAAACTLLWGVSSSEEVVKAILGGDKALKFFNITGQTMESFVKSLDGDVKELDSDENQFVFALAGIVTNVAAIACGREFLVNSSRVLLDTILQLLGDLKPGQCTKLKVLMLMSLYNVSINLKGLKYISESPGFIPLLWWLLSGIFRYN
;
A
#
# COMPACT_ATOMS: atom_id res chain seq x y z
N MET A 1 -77.60 -11.97 83.07
CA MET A 1 -78.25 -10.77 82.51
C MET A 1 -78.47 -11.03 81.03
N GLY A 2 -79.70 -11.37 80.65
CA GLY A 2 -80.05 -11.72 79.26
C GLY A 2 -80.17 -10.47 78.40
N THR A 3 -79.42 -10.42 77.30
CA THR A 3 -79.55 -9.42 76.24
C THR A 3 -80.98 -9.46 75.70
N LYS A 4 -81.72 -8.35 75.88
CA LYS A 4 -83.05 -8.14 75.31
C LYS A 4 -82.93 -8.22 73.79
N GLU A 5 -83.47 -9.26 73.20
CA GLU A 5 -83.65 -9.35 71.74
C GLU A 5 -84.64 -8.25 71.31
N GLU A 6 -84.16 -7.31 70.50
CA GLU A 6 -84.93 -6.19 69.98
C GLU A 6 -85.74 -6.68 68.76
N PHE A 7 -86.99 -7.04 68.99
CA PHE A 7 -87.85 -7.59 67.95
C PHE A 7 -88.56 -6.49 67.17
N VAL A 8 -88.27 -6.39 65.88
CA VAL A 8 -88.98 -5.50 64.95
C VAL A 8 -90.26 -6.19 64.46
N LYS A 9 -91.42 -5.57 64.69
CA LYS A 9 -92.73 -6.11 64.30
C LYS A 9 -93.03 -5.77 62.83
N VAL A 10 -92.88 -6.76 61.94
CA VAL A 10 -93.09 -6.61 60.50
C VAL A 10 -94.45 -7.17 60.11
N ARG A 11 -95.14 -6.53 59.13
CA ARG A 11 -96.37 -7.11 58.59
C ARG A 11 -96.01 -8.39 57.84
N LYS A 12 -96.73 -9.47 58.13
CA LYS A 12 -96.51 -10.79 57.54
C LYS A 12 -96.38 -10.74 56.00
N LYS A 13 -97.22 -9.93 55.34
CA LYS A 13 -97.21 -9.73 53.89
C LYS A 13 -95.89 -9.14 53.35
N ASP A 14 -95.26 -8.23 54.09
CA ASP A 14 -94.01 -7.58 53.68
C ASP A 14 -92.83 -8.54 53.85
N LEU A 15 -92.83 -9.34 54.93
CA LEU A 15 -91.83 -10.39 55.15
C LEU A 15 -91.95 -11.52 54.11
N GLU A 16 -93.16 -11.93 53.77
CA GLU A 16 -93.42 -12.93 52.72
C GLU A 16 -92.95 -12.43 51.35
N ARG A 17 -93.21 -11.16 51.02
CA ARG A 17 -92.74 -10.51 49.79
C ARG A 17 -91.22 -10.43 49.71
N LEU A 18 -90.55 -9.98 50.77
CA LEU A 18 -89.08 -9.95 50.82
C LEU A 18 -88.49 -11.36 50.67
N THR A 19 -89.11 -12.35 51.30
CA THR A 19 -88.70 -13.76 51.17
C THR A 19 -88.85 -14.23 49.72
N THR A 20 -89.93 -13.86 49.03
CA THR A 20 -90.12 -14.21 47.62
C THR A 20 -89.11 -13.50 46.71
N GLU A 21 -88.86 -12.20 46.92
CA GLU A 21 -87.85 -11.44 46.15
C GLU A 21 -86.44 -11.99 46.37
N VAL A 22 -86.07 -12.35 47.62
CA VAL A 22 -84.77 -12.97 47.94
C VAL A 22 -84.66 -14.38 47.35
N MET A 23 -85.73 -15.19 47.41
CA MET A 23 -85.75 -16.50 46.76
C MET A 23 -85.62 -16.40 45.25
N GLN A 24 -86.35 -15.46 44.63
CA GLN A 24 -86.23 -15.19 43.20
C GLN A 24 -84.80 -14.77 42.85
N ILE A 25 -84.21 -13.82 43.57
CA ILE A 25 -82.82 -13.42 43.35
C ILE A 25 -81.89 -14.63 43.49
N ARG A 26 -82.01 -15.41 44.56
CA ARG A 26 -81.18 -16.61 44.78
C ARG A 26 -81.31 -17.64 43.66
N ASP A 27 -82.50 -17.78 43.08
CA ASP A 27 -82.77 -18.76 42.02
C ASP A 27 -82.38 -18.22 40.62
N PHE A 28 -82.44 -16.90 40.41
CA PHE A 28 -82.09 -16.23 39.14
C PHE A 28 -80.60 -15.86 39.04
N LEU A 29 -79.94 -15.46 40.15
CA LEU A 29 -78.55 -15.00 40.14
C LEU A 29 -77.59 -16.04 39.54
N PRO A 30 -77.65 -17.34 39.89
CA PRO A 30 -76.75 -18.36 39.34
C PRO A 30 -77.02 -18.68 37.86
N ARG A 31 -78.22 -18.39 37.36
CA ARG A 31 -78.57 -18.53 35.94
C ARG A 31 -77.96 -17.41 35.09
N ILE A 32 -77.70 -16.26 35.70
CA ILE A 32 -77.14 -15.07 35.05
C ILE A 32 -75.61 -15.01 35.27
N LEU A 33 -75.15 -15.18 36.51
CA LEU A 33 -73.76 -15.32 36.93
C LEU A 33 -73.43 -16.80 37.09
N ASN A 34 -73.43 -17.52 35.97
CA ASN A 34 -73.00 -18.91 35.93
C ASN A 34 -71.45 -19.00 35.86
N GLY A 35 -70.91 -20.21 36.05
CA GLY A 35 -69.45 -20.44 35.98
C GLY A 35 -68.83 -20.06 34.64
N GLU A 36 -69.58 -20.19 33.53
CA GLU A 36 -69.12 -19.84 32.18
C GLU A 36 -68.91 -18.33 32.00
N VAL A 37 -69.78 -17.50 32.58
CA VAL A 37 -69.65 -16.03 32.57
C VAL A 37 -68.42 -15.59 33.37
N LEU A 38 -68.19 -16.20 34.54
CA LEU A 38 -67.00 -15.95 35.37
C LEU A 38 -65.70 -16.39 34.68
N GLU A 39 -65.70 -17.57 34.05
CA GLU A 39 -64.56 -18.08 33.29
C GLU A 39 -64.26 -17.19 32.07
N SER A 40 -65.30 -16.73 31.37
CA SER A 40 -65.19 -15.80 30.25
C SER A 40 -64.57 -14.46 30.69
N PHE A 41 -64.94 -13.95 31.87
CA PHE A 41 -64.35 -12.73 32.44
C PHE A 41 -62.87 -12.91 32.79
N GLN A 42 -62.49 -14.08 33.33
CA GLN A 42 -61.09 -14.41 33.59
C GLN A 42 -60.28 -14.53 32.30
N LYS A 43 -60.82 -15.18 31.26
CA LYS A 43 -60.22 -15.26 29.93
C LYS A 43 -60.05 -13.87 29.32
N LEU A 44 -61.06 -13.01 29.40
CA LEU A 44 -61.00 -11.62 28.92
C LEU A 44 -59.84 -10.86 29.57
N LYS A 45 -59.70 -10.96 30.90
CA LYS A 45 -58.62 -10.31 31.65
C LYS A 45 -57.22 -10.80 31.24
N ILE A 46 -57.08 -12.09 30.88
CA ILE A 46 -55.82 -12.64 30.35
C ILE A 46 -55.55 -12.10 28.95
N VAL A 47 -56.58 -12.02 28.11
CA VAL A 47 -56.48 -11.48 26.75
C VAL A 47 -56.10 -10.00 26.77
N GLU A 48 -56.72 -9.19 27.64
CA GLU A 48 -56.37 -7.77 27.83
C GLU A 48 -54.90 -7.58 28.23
N LYS A 49 -54.42 -8.35 29.21
CA LYS A 49 -53.00 -8.31 29.61
C LYS A 49 -52.05 -8.75 28.50
N ASN A 50 -52.45 -9.71 27.68
CA ASN A 50 -51.66 -10.13 26.53
C ASN A 50 -51.68 -9.07 25.42
N LEU A 51 -52.79 -8.38 25.23
CA LEU A 51 -52.92 -7.27 24.29
C LEU A 51 -52.00 -6.11 24.69
N GLU A 52 -52.03 -5.68 25.95
CA GLU A 52 -51.12 -4.63 26.46
C GLU A 52 -49.64 -5.01 26.25
N ARG A 53 -49.27 -6.27 26.55
CA ARG A 53 -47.90 -6.75 26.31
C ARG A 53 -47.54 -6.70 24.83
N LYS A 54 -48.46 -7.09 23.94
CA LYS A 54 -48.24 -7.07 22.50
C LYS A 54 -48.15 -5.65 21.94
N GLU A 55 -48.92 -4.71 22.48
CA GLU A 55 -48.81 -3.29 22.13
C GLU A 55 -47.45 -2.72 22.53
N GLN A 56 -46.94 -3.04 23.72
CA GLN A 56 -45.60 -2.65 24.16
C GLN A 56 -44.50 -3.26 23.28
N GLU A 57 -44.60 -4.56 22.96
CA GLU A 57 -43.67 -5.22 22.03
C GLU A 57 -43.69 -4.57 20.64
N LEU A 58 -44.87 -4.23 20.13
CA LEU A 58 -45.03 -3.59 18.82
C LEU A 58 -44.40 -2.19 18.81
N GLU A 59 -44.60 -1.41 19.86
CA GLU A 59 -44.00 -0.09 19.99
C GLU A 59 -42.47 -0.17 20.11
N GLN A 60 -41.95 -1.15 20.86
CA GLN A 60 -40.51 -1.40 20.92
C GLN A 60 -39.95 -1.77 19.54
N LEU A 61 -40.62 -2.66 18.81
CA LEU A 61 -40.20 -3.05 17.46
C LEU A 61 -40.24 -1.86 16.49
N ARG A 62 -41.19 -0.94 16.63
CA ARG A 62 -41.24 0.29 15.82
C ARG A 62 -40.03 1.18 16.09
N MET A 63 -39.72 1.44 17.36
CA MET A 63 -38.53 2.21 17.73
C MET A 63 -37.24 1.57 17.21
N ASP A 64 -37.12 0.24 17.33
CA ASP A 64 -35.96 -0.49 16.82
C ASP A 64 -35.86 -0.37 15.29
N CYS A 65 -36.97 -0.49 14.56
CA CYS A 65 -37.02 -0.30 13.11
C CYS A 65 -36.53 1.09 12.70
N GLU A 66 -36.99 2.14 13.38
CA GLU A 66 -36.56 3.51 13.11
C GLU A 66 -35.08 3.72 13.38
N HIS A 67 -34.58 3.19 14.50
CA HIS A 67 -33.17 3.26 14.84
C HIS A 67 -32.28 2.52 13.83
N PHE A 68 -32.67 1.31 13.41
CA PHE A 68 -31.92 0.58 12.38
C PHE A 68 -31.96 1.28 11.02
N LYS A 69 -33.09 1.89 10.65
CA LYS A 69 -33.22 2.67 9.43
C LYS A 69 -32.27 3.87 9.44
N ALA A 70 -32.24 4.64 10.54
CA ALA A 70 -31.33 5.78 10.68
C ALA A 70 -29.84 5.36 10.60
N ARG A 71 -29.49 4.23 11.23
CA ARG A 71 -28.12 3.68 11.15
C ARG A 71 -27.76 3.23 9.74
N LEU A 72 -28.69 2.60 9.04
CA LEU A 72 -28.47 2.17 7.66
C LEU A 72 -28.25 3.37 6.73
N GLU A 73 -29.06 4.42 6.86
CA GLU A 73 -28.91 5.66 6.11
C GLU A 73 -27.55 6.33 6.36
N THR A 74 -27.11 6.37 7.62
CA THR A 74 -25.80 6.91 8.01
C THR A 74 -24.65 6.13 7.35
N VAL A 75 -24.65 4.80 7.50
CA VAL A 75 -23.62 3.93 6.92
C VAL A 75 -23.63 4.02 5.38
N GLN A 76 -24.80 4.14 4.77
CA GLN A 76 -24.93 4.31 3.33
C GLN A 76 -24.34 5.64 2.85
N ALA A 77 -24.59 6.74 3.59
CA ALA A 77 -24.01 8.04 3.29
C ALA A 77 -22.47 8.02 3.40
N ASP A 78 -21.94 7.43 4.48
CA ASP A 78 -20.50 7.29 4.69
C ASP A 78 -19.86 6.42 3.60
N SER A 79 -20.46 5.28 3.27
CA SER A 79 -19.97 4.40 2.20
C SER A 79 -19.94 5.11 0.84
N MET A 80 -20.94 5.94 0.54
CA MET A 80 -20.96 6.73 -0.70
C MET A 80 -19.89 7.82 -0.71
N LYS A 81 -19.62 8.45 0.43
CA LYS A 81 -18.54 9.43 0.60
C LYS A 81 -17.18 8.77 0.41
N GLU A 82 -16.91 7.66 1.10
CA GLU A 82 -15.66 6.90 0.97
C GLU A 82 -15.43 6.41 -0.47
N LYS A 83 -16.48 5.97 -1.17
CA LYS A 83 -16.37 5.58 -2.59
C LYS A 83 -15.92 6.74 -3.46
N LYS A 84 -16.46 7.95 -3.25
CA LYS A 84 -16.06 9.15 -3.99
C LYS A 84 -14.61 9.53 -3.71
N GLU A 85 -14.21 9.53 -2.44
CA GLU A 85 -12.83 9.83 -2.04
C GLU A 85 -11.84 8.82 -2.61
N LYS A 86 -12.18 7.52 -2.55
CA LYS A 86 -11.37 6.45 -3.15
C LYS A 86 -11.19 6.61 -4.65
N LEU A 87 -12.22 7.05 -5.38
CA LEU A 87 -12.12 7.33 -6.81
C LEU A 87 -11.21 8.55 -7.08
N ALA A 88 -11.37 9.63 -6.31
CA ALA A 88 -10.52 10.81 -6.42
C ALA A 88 -9.04 10.50 -6.14
N LEU A 89 -8.75 9.74 -5.08
CA LEU A 89 -7.39 9.30 -4.75
C LEU A 89 -6.78 8.40 -5.82
N ARG A 90 -7.58 7.50 -6.41
CA ARG A 90 -7.12 6.66 -7.54
C ARG A 90 -6.76 7.50 -8.76
N GLN A 91 -7.54 8.53 -9.04
CA GLN A 91 -7.25 9.44 -10.13
C GLN A 91 -5.94 10.21 -9.89
N GLN A 92 -5.77 10.80 -8.71
CA GLN A 92 -4.52 11.49 -8.34
C GLN A 92 -3.30 10.56 -8.40
N LEU A 93 -3.45 9.32 -7.94
CA LEU A 93 -2.37 8.33 -8.01
C LEU A 93 -1.99 8.02 -9.46
N ASN A 94 -2.96 7.90 -10.36
CA ASN A 94 -2.70 7.65 -11.78
C ASN A 94 -2.03 8.85 -12.44
N GLU A 95 -2.47 10.07 -12.14
CA GLU A 95 -1.86 11.31 -12.63
C GLU A 95 -0.40 11.43 -12.14
N ALA A 96 -0.15 11.19 -10.86
CA ALA A 96 1.19 11.20 -10.29
C ALA A 96 2.10 10.12 -10.90
N LYS A 97 1.58 8.92 -11.14
CA LYS A 97 2.32 7.86 -11.85
C LYS A 97 2.70 8.26 -13.27
N GLN A 98 1.78 8.87 -14.00
CA GLN A 98 2.04 9.33 -15.37
C GLN A 98 3.10 10.43 -15.40
N GLN A 99 3.04 11.39 -14.46
CA GLN A 99 4.05 12.42 -14.31
C GLN A 99 5.43 11.85 -13.99
N LEU A 100 5.52 10.86 -13.10
CA LEU A 100 6.79 10.20 -12.76
C LEU A 100 7.38 9.45 -13.96
N LEU A 101 6.56 8.76 -14.76
CA LEU A 101 7.02 8.08 -15.96
C LEU A 101 7.58 9.08 -16.98
N GLN A 102 6.84 10.16 -17.25
CA GLN A 102 7.29 11.23 -18.14
C GLN A 102 8.59 11.88 -17.65
N GLN A 103 8.73 12.10 -16.34
CA GLN A 103 9.95 12.65 -15.77
C GLN A 103 11.13 11.68 -15.92
N ALA A 104 10.92 10.38 -15.73
CA ALA A 104 11.96 9.37 -15.89
C ALA A 104 12.43 9.28 -17.35
N GLU A 105 11.51 9.28 -18.31
CA GLU A 105 11.83 9.31 -19.75
C GLU A 105 12.62 10.58 -20.10
N TYR A 106 12.13 11.76 -19.70
CA TYR A 106 12.80 13.03 -19.94
C TYR A 106 14.20 13.10 -19.33
N CYS A 107 14.37 12.64 -18.08
CA CYS A 107 15.69 12.60 -17.44
C CYS A 107 16.65 11.66 -18.15
N THR A 108 16.15 10.56 -18.71
CA THR A 108 16.96 9.59 -19.46
C THR A 108 17.40 10.17 -20.80
N GLU A 109 16.48 10.77 -21.56
CA GLU A 109 16.76 11.43 -22.84
C GLU A 109 17.75 12.60 -22.66
N MET A 110 17.49 13.47 -21.67
CA MET A 110 18.41 14.57 -21.34
C MET A 110 19.78 14.03 -20.90
N GLY A 111 19.80 13.01 -20.05
CA GLY A 111 21.02 12.36 -19.58
C GLY A 111 21.85 11.80 -20.73
N ALA A 112 21.20 11.09 -21.66
CA ALA A 112 21.80 10.53 -22.86
C ALA A 112 22.44 11.63 -23.71
N ALA A 113 21.69 12.68 -24.04
CA ALA A 113 22.17 13.78 -24.85
C ALA A 113 23.35 14.52 -24.19
N ALA A 114 23.18 14.95 -22.93
CA ALA A 114 24.19 15.72 -22.21
C ALA A 114 25.47 14.91 -21.97
N CYS A 115 25.34 13.63 -21.58
CA CYS A 115 26.51 12.79 -21.34
C CYS A 115 27.19 12.37 -22.64
N THR A 116 26.47 12.22 -23.75
CA THR A 116 27.10 11.94 -25.05
C THR A 116 27.96 13.11 -25.50
N LEU A 117 27.47 14.35 -25.33
CA LEU A 117 28.27 15.55 -25.58
C LEU A 117 29.48 15.62 -24.65
N LEU A 118 29.28 15.39 -23.36
CA LEU A 118 30.36 15.40 -22.36
C LEU A 118 31.40 14.32 -22.64
N TRP A 119 30.97 13.14 -23.07
CA TRP A 119 31.84 12.06 -23.52
C TRP A 119 32.71 12.54 -24.68
N GLY A 120 32.12 13.13 -25.72
CA GLY A 120 32.86 13.67 -26.87
C GLY A 120 33.97 14.66 -26.47
N VAL A 121 33.63 15.64 -25.63
CA VAL A 121 34.58 16.70 -25.23
C VAL A 121 35.59 16.23 -24.17
N SER A 122 35.27 15.22 -23.37
CA SER A 122 36.17 14.68 -22.33
C SER A 122 37.41 13.96 -22.88
N SER A 123 37.54 13.83 -24.21
CA SER A 123 38.76 13.37 -24.87
C SER A 123 39.93 14.38 -24.75
N SER A 124 39.65 15.66 -24.43
CA SER A 124 40.65 16.70 -24.18
C SER A 124 41.08 16.72 -22.71
N GLU A 125 42.40 16.80 -22.49
CA GLU A 125 42.99 16.91 -21.15
C GLU A 125 42.54 18.18 -20.42
N GLU A 126 42.41 19.31 -21.13
CA GLU A 126 41.95 20.58 -20.58
C GLU A 126 40.53 20.46 -20.04
N VAL A 127 39.64 19.80 -20.78
CA VAL A 127 38.26 19.55 -20.37
C VAL A 127 38.22 18.64 -19.14
N VAL A 128 39.02 17.57 -19.11
CA VAL A 128 39.11 16.69 -17.94
C VAL A 128 39.60 17.46 -16.70
N LYS A 129 40.61 18.32 -16.84
CA LYS A 129 41.07 19.18 -15.72
C LYS A 129 39.96 20.11 -15.23
N ALA A 130 39.18 20.70 -16.13
CA ALA A 130 38.05 21.55 -15.77
C ALA A 130 36.95 20.78 -15.02
N ILE A 131 36.59 19.59 -15.51
CA ILE A 131 35.61 18.71 -14.85
C ILE A 131 36.06 18.38 -13.43
N LEU A 132 37.31 17.94 -13.27
CA LEU A 132 37.85 17.49 -11.99
C LEU A 132 38.14 18.63 -11.01
N GLY A 133 38.34 19.85 -11.52
CA GLY A 133 38.43 21.07 -10.71
C GLY A 133 37.08 21.57 -10.18
N GLY A 134 35.97 21.04 -10.69
CA GLY A 134 34.62 21.43 -10.26
C GLY A 134 34.19 20.79 -8.93
N ASP A 135 33.41 21.53 -8.13
CA ASP A 135 32.89 21.07 -6.83
C ASP A 135 31.92 19.87 -6.93
N LYS A 136 31.37 19.63 -8.14
CA LYS A 136 30.46 18.51 -8.41
C LYS A 136 31.13 17.25 -8.94
N ALA A 137 32.45 17.25 -9.19
CA ALA A 137 33.15 16.12 -9.79
C ALA A 137 32.88 14.79 -9.06
N LEU A 138 33.11 14.78 -7.74
CA LEU A 138 32.90 13.57 -6.92
C LEU A 138 31.44 13.11 -6.95
N LYS A 139 30.49 14.04 -6.87
CA LYS A 139 29.05 13.72 -6.94
C LYS A 139 28.68 13.12 -8.29
N PHE A 140 29.22 13.67 -9.38
CA PHE A 140 28.99 13.16 -10.73
C PHE A 140 29.45 11.69 -10.84
N PHE A 141 30.69 11.38 -10.47
CA PHE A 141 31.21 10.00 -10.58
C PHE A 141 30.55 9.01 -9.63
N ASN A 142 30.07 9.46 -8.45
CA ASN A 142 29.25 8.62 -7.59
C ASN A 142 27.90 8.27 -8.24
N ILE A 143 27.23 9.26 -8.84
CA ILE A 143 25.98 9.04 -9.58
C ILE A 143 26.25 8.13 -10.78
N THR A 144 27.35 8.33 -11.51
CA THR A 144 27.77 7.44 -12.61
C THR A 144 27.83 5.98 -12.17
N GLY A 145 28.48 5.69 -11.05
CA GLY A 145 28.56 4.33 -10.51
C GLY A 145 27.18 3.76 -10.18
N GLN A 146 26.35 4.53 -9.48
CA GLN A 146 24.98 4.11 -9.12
C GLN A 146 24.08 3.88 -10.33
N THR A 147 24.19 4.72 -11.36
CA THR A 147 23.43 4.56 -12.61
C THR A 147 23.84 3.30 -13.35
N MET A 148 25.15 3.05 -13.47
CA MET A 148 25.66 1.82 -14.09
C MET A 148 25.23 0.57 -13.29
N GLU A 149 25.26 0.64 -11.96
CA GLU A 149 24.84 -0.47 -11.11
C GLU A 149 23.34 -0.76 -11.22
N SER A 150 22.51 0.28 -11.17
CA SER A 150 21.06 0.17 -11.32
C SER A 150 20.70 -0.43 -12.69
N PHE A 151 21.38 0.02 -13.73
CA PHE A 151 21.20 -0.49 -15.08
C PHE A 151 21.56 -1.98 -15.19
N VAL A 152 22.72 -2.39 -14.69
CA VAL A 152 23.11 -3.81 -14.76
C VAL A 152 22.14 -4.70 -13.96
N LYS A 153 21.64 -4.22 -12.82
CA LYS A 153 20.65 -4.94 -12.01
C LYS A 153 19.28 -5.06 -12.68
N SER A 154 18.89 -4.11 -13.54
CA SER A 154 17.60 -4.15 -14.24
C SER A 154 17.61 -5.05 -15.48
N LEU A 155 18.79 -5.51 -15.92
CA LEU A 155 18.89 -6.43 -17.05
C LEU A 155 18.39 -7.83 -16.68
N ASP A 156 17.12 -8.10 -16.95
CA ASP A 156 16.63 -9.48 -17.03
C ASP A 156 17.38 -10.23 -18.13
N GLY A 157 17.74 -11.49 -17.87
CA GLY A 157 18.80 -12.24 -18.57
C GLY A 157 18.67 -12.48 -20.08
N ASP A 158 17.79 -11.78 -20.80
CA ASP A 158 17.51 -11.90 -22.24
C ASP A 158 17.48 -10.54 -22.98
N VAL A 159 18.02 -9.47 -22.40
CA VAL A 159 18.10 -8.16 -23.07
C VAL A 159 19.20 -8.19 -24.14
N LYS A 160 18.79 -8.36 -25.40
CA LYS A 160 19.59 -7.96 -26.57
C LYS A 160 19.79 -6.44 -26.51
N GLU A 161 21.00 -5.97 -26.85
CA GLU A 161 21.32 -4.54 -26.96
C GLU A 161 20.34 -3.85 -27.93
N LEU A 162 19.27 -3.26 -27.39
CA LEU A 162 18.38 -2.37 -28.12
C LEU A 162 18.99 -0.96 -28.07
N ASP A 163 18.95 -0.22 -29.17
CA ASP A 163 19.41 1.17 -29.20
C ASP A 163 18.41 2.08 -28.47
N SER A 164 18.49 2.11 -27.13
CA SER A 164 17.65 2.93 -26.27
C SER A 164 18.44 4.10 -25.67
N ASP A 165 17.75 5.18 -25.33
CA ASP A 165 18.36 6.33 -24.65
C ASP A 165 18.99 5.93 -23.32
N GLU A 166 18.42 4.96 -22.61
CA GLU A 166 18.98 4.41 -21.38
C GLU A 166 20.35 3.75 -21.62
N ASN A 167 20.47 2.95 -22.69
CA ASN A 167 21.73 2.33 -23.08
C ASN A 167 22.75 3.38 -23.50
N GLN A 168 22.34 4.36 -24.31
CA GLN A 168 23.21 5.45 -24.72
C GLN A 168 23.69 6.29 -23.53
N PHE A 169 22.81 6.58 -22.58
CA PHE A 169 23.15 7.31 -21.35
C PHE A 169 24.20 6.55 -20.53
N VAL A 170 23.99 5.25 -20.27
CA VAL A 170 24.92 4.43 -19.51
C VAL A 170 26.26 4.26 -20.23
N PHE A 171 26.25 4.06 -21.56
CA PHE A 171 27.47 3.97 -22.35
C PHE A 171 28.23 5.30 -22.36
N ALA A 172 27.53 6.43 -22.44
CA ALA A 172 28.15 7.74 -22.40
C ALA A 172 28.81 8.02 -21.05
N LEU A 173 28.16 7.66 -19.94
CA LEU A 173 28.75 7.73 -18.61
C LEU A 173 30.02 6.88 -18.51
N ALA A 174 29.98 5.61 -18.92
CA ALA A 174 31.16 4.74 -18.93
C ALA A 174 32.27 5.24 -19.88
N GLY A 175 31.87 5.87 -20.98
CA GLY A 175 32.76 6.52 -21.94
C GLY A 175 33.50 7.72 -21.36
N ILE A 176 32.82 8.58 -20.60
CA ILE A 176 33.43 9.69 -19.87
C ILE A 176 34.47 9.16 -18.89
N VAL A 177 34.14 8.11 -18.13
CA VAL A 177 35.08 7.47 -17.19
C VAL A 177 36.32 6.94 -17.93
N THR A 178 36.12 6.30 -19.08
CA THR A 178 37.21 5.80 -19.93
C THR A 178 38.17 6.91 -20.35
N ASN A 179 37.62 8.03 -20.84
CA ASN A 179 38.41 9.19 -21.26
C ASN A 179 39.14 9.84 -20.08
N VAL A 180 38.46 10.00 -18.94
CA VAL A 180 39.08 10.54 -17.71
C VAL A 180 40.24 9.64 -17.26
N ALA A 181 40.06 8.33 -17.28
CA ALA A 181 41.11 7.37 -16.95
C ALA A 181 42.30 7.43 -17.93
N ALA A 182 42.08 7.82 -19.19
CA ALA A 182 43.16 7.98 -20.16
C ALA A 182 44.11 9.15 -19.81
N ILE A 183 43.66 10.13 -19.02
CA ILE A 183 44.42 11.30 -18.62
C ILE A 183 45.08 11.11 -17.24
N ALA A 184 46.31 11.62 -17.05
CA ALA A 184 47.09 11.41 -15.83
C ALA A 184 46.40 11.94 -14.55
N CYS A 185 45.91 13.19 -14.56
CA CYS A 185 45.20 13.75 -13.41
C CYS A 185 43.86 13.03 -13.15
N GLY A 186 43.22 12.50 -14.19
CA GLY A 186 42.02 11.68 -14.06
C GLY A 186 42.29 10.35 -13.37
N ARG A 187 43.38 9.65 -13.71
CA ARG A 187 43.80 8.44 -12.97
C ARG A 187 44.05 8.72 -11.50
N GLU A 188 44.73 9.83 -11.19
CA GLU A 188 44.97 10.21 -9.79
C GLU A 188 43.67 10.49 -9.05
N PHE A 189 42.74 11.22 -9.66
CA PHE A 189 41.43 11.47 -9.08
C PHE A 189 40.65 10.18 -8.84
N LEU A 190 40.59 9.27 -9.83
CA LEU A 190 39.84 8.02 -9.71
C LEU A 190 40.36 7.16 -8.54
N VAL A 191 41.68 7.04 -8.41
CA VAL A 191 42.32 6.20 -7.37
C VAL A 191 42.29 6.85 -5.99
N ASN A 192 42.31 8.19 -5.89
CA ASN A 192 42.35 8.87 -4.59
C ASN A 192 40.97 9.26 -4.07
N SER A 193 40.05 9.63 -4.97
CA SER A 193 38.79 10.28 -4.62
C SER A 193 37.55 9.50 -5.07
N SER A 194 37.63 8.73 -6.15
CA SER A 194 36.47 8.02 -6.73
C SER A 194 36.60 6.49 -6.69
N ARG A 195 37.13 5.96 -5.59
CA ARG A 195 37.32 4.52 -5.38
C ARG A 195 36.04 3.71 -5.47
N VAL A 196 34.94 4.25 -4.94
CA VAL A 196 33.62 3.61 -4.99
C VAL A 196 33.23 3.27 -6.44
N LEU A 197 33.47 4.19 -7.39
CA LEU A 197 33.21 3.94 -8.80
C LEU A 197 34.08 2.79 -9.35
N LEU A 198 35.36 2.71 -8.97
CA LEU A 198 36.25 1.63 -9.40
C LEU A 198 35.80 0.27 -8.85
N ASP A 199 35.39 0.24 -7.58
CA ASP A 199 34.86 -0.97 -6.93
C ASP A 199 33.56 -1.41 -7.61
N THR A 200 32.66 -0.46 -7.90
CA THR A 200 31.45 -0.73 -8.67
C THR A 200 31.79 -1.30 -10.05
N ILE A 201 32.71 -0.71 -10.80
CA ILE A 201 33.11 -1.23 -12.13
C ILE A 201 33.63 -2.67 -12.04
N LEU A 202 34.47 -2.98 -11.05
CA LEU A 202 34.98 -4.34 -10.83
C LEU A 202 33.86 -5.33 -10.49
N GLN A 203 32.91 -4.93 -9.64
CA GLN A 203 31.75 -5.74 -9.29
C GLN A 203 30.86 -6.00 -10.52
N LEU A 204 30.50 -4.96 -11.28
CA LEU A 204 29.61 -5.07 -12.43
C LEU A 204 30.18 -5.93 -13.56
N LEU A 205 31.50 -5.92 -13.73
CA LEU A 205 32.17 -6.82 -14.66
C LEU A 205 32.01 -8.30 -14.27
N GLY A 206 31.91 -8.61 -12.98
CA GLY A 206 31.61 -9.95 -12.47
C GLY A 206 30.14 -10.33 -12.55
N ASP A 207 29.23 -9.37 -12.39
CA ASP A 207 27.78 -9.60 -12.38
C ASP A 207 27.21 -9.84 -13.80
N LEU A 208 27.79 -9.22 -14.83
CA LEU A 208 27.30 -9.33 -16.20
C LEU A 208 27.62 -10.69 -16.86
N LYS A 209 26.61 -11.37 -17.42
CA LYS A 209 26.75 -12.67 -18.11
C LYS A 209 27.52 -12.56 -19.45
N PRO A 210 28.10 -13.66 -19.97
CA PRO A 210 28.73 -13.66 -21.29
C PRO A 210 27.75 -13.21 -22.39
N GLY A 211 28.20 -12.36 -23.31
CA GLY A 211 27.38 -11.81 -24.41
C GLY A 211 26.43 -10.66 -24.03
N GLN A 212 26.25 -10.37 -22.74
CA GLN A 212 25.38 -9.29 -22.26
C GLN A 212 26.13 -7.96 -22.18
N CYS A 213 25.54 -6.89 -22.73
CA CYS A 213 26.05 -5.52 -22.72
C CYS A 213 27.54 -5.42 -23.03
N THR A 214 27.94 -6.03 -24.15
CA THR A 214 29.35 -6.16 -24.55
C THR A 214 30.01 -4.80 -24.67
N LYS A 215 29.30 -3.79 -25.18
CA LYS A 215 29.84 -2.43 -25.28
C LYS A 215 30.18 -1.82 -23.91
N LEU A 216 29.30 -1.99 -22.92
CA LEU A 216 29.54 -1.52 -21.55
C LEU A 216 30.73 -2.21 -20.91
N LYS A 217 30.84 -3.54 -21.09
CA LYS A 217 31.99 -4.32 -20.60
C LYS A 217 33.30 -3.81 -21.16
N VAL A 218 33.36 -3.56 -22.47
CA VAL A 218 34.57 -3.04 -23.13
C VAL A 218 34.96 -1.69 -22.54
N LEU A 219 34.01 -0.75 -22.35
CA LEU A 219 34.29 0.56 -21.76
C LEU A 219 34.81 0.44 -20.32
N MET A 220 34.20 -0.43 -19.51
CA MET A 220 34.63 -0.70 -18.14
C MET A 220 36.04 -1.29 -18.07
N LEU A 221 36.33 -2.29 -18.93
CA LEU A 221 37.67 -2.88 -19.03
C LEU A 221 38.71 -1.87 -19.51
N MET A 222 38.35 -1.03 -20.49
CA MET A 222 39.23 0.02 -21.00
C MET A 222 39.53 1.07 -19.92
N SER A 223 38.53 1.45 -19.12
CA SER A 223 38.71 2.31 -17.95
C SER A 223 39.69 1.72 -16.94
N LEU A 224 39.53 0.44 -16.56
CA LEU A 224 40.43 -0.24 -15.63
C LEU A 224 41.84 -0.39 -16.19
N TYR A 225 41.97 -0.74 -17.47
CA TYR A 225 43.25 -0.79 -18.17
C TYR A 225 43.95 0.57 -18.09
N ASN A 226 43.25 1.65 -18.44
CA ASN A 226 43.79 2.99 -18.36
C ASN A 226 44.24 3.34 -16.93
N VAL A 227 43.42 3.06 -15.91
CA VAL A 227 43.79 3.28 -14.50
C VAL A 227 45.05 2.50 -14.11
N SER A 228 45.20 1.27 -14.59
CA SER A 228 46.35 0.40 -14.28
C SER A 228 47.69 0.88 -14.86
N ILE A 229 47.67 1.84 -15.79
CA ILE A 229 48.90 2.50 -16.28
C ILE A 229 49.58 3.28 -15.13
N ASN A 230 48.84 3.73 -14.12
CA ASN A 230 49.39 4.36 -12.92
C ASN A 230 49.72 3.29 -11.86
N LEU A 231 50.92 3.31 -11.28
CA LEU A 231 51.34 2.36 -10.21
C LEU A 231 50.34 2.29 -9.04
N LYS A 232 49.81 3.42 -8.58
CA LYS A 232 48.79 3.44 -7.52
C LYS A 232 47.49 2.77 -7.97
N GLY A 233 47.10 2.98 -9.23
CA GLY A 233 45.92 2.38 -9.83
C GLY A 233 46.08 0.87 -10.01
N LEU A 234 47.23 0.42 -10.53
CA LEU A 234 47.56 -0.99 -10.64
C LEU A 234 47.53 -1.67 -9.27
N LYS A 235 48.19 -1.07 -8.27
CA LYS A 235 48.20 -1.58 -6.90
C LYS A 235 46.77 -1.71 -6.36
N TYR A 236 45.97 -0.65 -6.48
CA TYR A 236 44.57 -0.64 -6.05
C TYR A 236 43.75 -1.76 -6.69
N ILE A 237 43.81 -1.91 -8.01
CA ILE A 237 43.06 -2.94 -8.74
C ILE A 237 43.56 -4.34 -8.36
N SER A 238 44.87 -4.54 -8.25
CA SER A 238 45.47 -5.84 -7.93
C SER A 238 45.18 -6.33 -6.51
N GLU A 239 44.98 -5.40 -5.57
CA GLU A 239 44.62 -5.69 -4.17
C GLU A 239 43.12 -5.98 -4.03
N SER A 240 42.31 -5.72 -5.06
CA SER A 240 40.89 -6.04 -5.04
C SER A 240 40.68 -7.56 -5.06
N PRO A 241 40.00 -8.15 -4.05
CA PRO A 241 39.83 -9.59 -3.94
C PRO A 241 39.03 -10.19 -5.11
N GLY A 242 38.19 -9.39 -5.77
CA GLY A 242 37.40 -9.81 -6.93
C GLY A 242 38.18 -9.79 -8.26
N PHE A 243 39.36 -9.17 -8.31
CA PHE A 243 40.07 -8.93 -9.58
C PHE A 243 40.66 -10.21 -10.19
N ILE A 244 41.32 -11.05 -9.40
CA ILE A 244 41.90 -12.31 -9.90
C ILE A 244 40.81 -13.29 -10.38
N PRO A 245 39.71 -13.53 -9.63
CA PRO A 245 38.58 -14.30 -10.12
C PRO A 245 37.97 -13.73 -11.42
N LEU A 246 37.85 -12.41 -11.51
CA LEU A 246 37.32 -11.74 -12.70
C LEU A 246 38.23 -11.96 -13.93
N LEU A 247 39.54 -11.75 -13.78
CA LEU A 247 40.51 -12.01 -14.86
C LEU A 247 40.46 -13.47 -15.32
N TRP A 248 40.43 -14.40 -14.37
CA TRP A 248 40.31 -15.82 -14.68
C TRP A 248 39.03 -16.12 -15.46
N TRP A 249 37.90 -15.56 -15.04
CA TRP A 249 36.61 -15.72 -15.71
C TRP A 249 36.61 -15.14 -17.13
N LEU A 250 37.14 -13.93 -17.31
CA LEU A 250 37.25 -13.28 -18.62
C LEU A 250 38.12 -14.08 -19.59
N LEU A 251 39.29 -14.55 -19.13
CA LEU A 251 40.19 -15.36 -19.94
C LEU A 251 39.58 -16.72 -20.27
N SER A 252 38.95 -17.39 -19.30
CA SER A 252 38.29 -18.69 -19.48
C SER A 252 37.12 -18.61 -20.47
N GLY A 253 36.41 -17.48 -20.52
CA GLY A 253 35.36 -17.23 -21.50
C GLY A 253 35.90 -17.14 -22.94
N ILE A 254 37.04 -16.49 -23.14
CA ILE A 254 37.69 -16.36 -24.47
C ILE A 254 38.13 -17.73 -25.02
N PHE A 255 38.59 -18.64 -24.15
CA PHE A 255 39.02 -19.99 -24.53
C PHE A 255 37.88 -21.00 -24.74
N ARG A 256 36.64 -20.67 -24.36
CA ARG A 256 35.48 -21.56 -24.54
C ARG A 256 34.65 -21.29 -25.80
N TYR A 257 34.91 -20.18 -26.49
CA TYR A 257 34.19 -19.77 -27.70
C TYR A 257 35.10 -19.61 -28.93
N ASN A 258 36.35 -20.08 -28.86
CA ASN A 258 37.23 -20.39 -29.99
C ASN A 258 37.52 -21.89 -29.99
#